data_AF-A0A2W5YYG0-F1
#
_entry.id   AF-A0A2W5YYG0-F1
#
_cell.length_a   1.000
_cell.length_b   1.000
_cell.length_c   1.000
_cell.angle_alpha   90.00
_cell.angle_beta   90.00
_cell.angle_gamma   90.00
#
_symmetry.space_group_name_H-M   'P 1'
#
loop_
_entity.id
_entity.type
_entity.pdbx_description
1 polymer ?
#
loop_
_entity_poly.entity_id
_entity_poly.type
_entity_poly.pdbx_seq_one_letter_code
_entity_poly.pdbx_strand_id
1 'polypeptide(L)'
;MPAKKYDIGTQLREAFAREAESVVRCLFYARRADVEGRADIAAVLRSIADGEISQAFGHLEFLEETGDPLAGGGDAAGDLAAVIEVEGRAVERYTELAAGARAAGMSDAAGWFDSLVDAESVHLGVLRRAAAMDL
;
A
#
# COMPACT_ATOMS: atom_id res chain seq x y z
N MET A 1 23.51 22.93 18.44
CA MET A 1 22.83 22.35 17.26
C MET A 1 21.34 22.57 17.45
N PRO A 2 20.60 23.20 16.53
CA PRO A 2 19.15 23.26 16.67
C PRO A 2 18.61 21.82 16.58
N ALA A 3 17.68 21.46 17.47
CA ALA A 3 17.03 20.16 17.46
C ALA A 3 16.42 19.90 16.07
N LYS A 4 16.63 18.70 15.53
CA LYS A 4 15.97 18.25 14.29
C LYS A 4 14.47 18.34 14.57
N LYS A 5 13.82 19.40 14.05
CA LYS A 5 12.38 19.62 14.14
C LYS A 5 11.73 18.30 13.71
N TYR A 6 10.89 17.70 14.57
CA TYR A 6 10.30 16.38 14.33
C TYR A 6 9.71 16.34 12.90
N ASP A 7 10.26 15.47 12.05
CA ASP A 7 9.76 15.25 10.70
C ASP A 7 8.51 14.37 10.79
N ILE A 8 7.42 15.00 11.22
CA ILE A 8 6.17 14.32 11.55
C ILE A 8 5.57 13.63 10.32
N GLY A 9 5.70 14.21 9.12
CA GLY A 9 5.20 13.60 7.89
C GLY A 9 5.89 12.28 7.57
N THR A 10 7.22 12.20 7.73
CA THR A 10 7.94 10.93 7.57
C THR A 10 7.54 9.92 8.64
N GLN A 11 7.40 10.34 9.89
CA GLN A 11 6.97 9.45 10.98
C GLN A 11 5.56 8.92 10.78
N LEU A 12 4.64 9.74 10.26
CA LEU A 12 3.28 9.32 9.92
C LEU A 12 3.26 8.32 8.76
N ARG A 13 4.08 8.52 7.71
CA ARG A 13 4.22 7.52 6.62
C ARG A 13 4.78 6.20 7.13
N GLU A 14 5.77 6.22 8.02
CA GLU A 14 6.30 5.02 8.66
C GLU A 14 5.23 4.31 9.51
N ALA A 15 4.43 5.07 10.27
CA ALA A 15 3.33 4.53 11.05
C ALA A 15 2.24 3.91 10.16
N PHE A 16 1.80 4.60 9.11
CA PHE A 16 0.87 4.10 8.09
C PHE A 16 1.36 2.78 7.47
N ALA A 17 2.63 2.74 7.06
CA ALA A 17 3.23 1.52 6.52
C ALA A 17 3.23 0.37 7.53
N ARG A 18 3.53 0.65 8.81
CA ARG A 18 3.48 -0.37 9.88
C ARG A 18 2.08 -0.97 10.01
N GLU A 19 1.04 -0.13 10.02
CA GLU A 19 -0.34 -0.62 10.14
C GLU A 19 -0.77 -1.43 8.91
N ALA A 20 -0.45 -0.96 7.69
CA ALA A 20 -0.72 -1.70 6.47
C ALA A 20 -0.05 -3.09 6.46
N GLU A 21 1.21 -3.18 6.91
CA GLU A 21 1.88 -4.46 7.06
C GLU A 21 1.24 -5.36 8.14
N SER A 22 0.80 -4.78 9.26
CA SER A 22 0.11 -5.49 10.36
C SER A 22 -1.18 -6.15 9.84
N VAL A 23 -1.98 -5.41 9.06
CA VAL A 23 -3.22 -5.89 8.42
C VAL A 23 -2.95 -7.12 7.55
N VAL A 24 -2.02 -7.02 6.60
CA VAL A 24 -1.75 -8.12 5.65
C VAL A 24 -1.21 -9.35 6.37
N ARG A 25 -0.35 -9.18 7.38
CA ARG A 25 0.15 -10.29 8.22
C ARG A 25 -0.99 -10.97 8.99
N CYS A 26 -1.85 -10.19 9.64
CA CYS A 26 -2.98 -10.72 10.40
C CYS A 26 -3.93 -11.52 9.49
N LEU A 27 -4.29 -10.99 8.32
CA LEU A 27 -5.15 -11.71 7.37
C LEU A 27 -4.51 -12.98 6.82
N PHE A 28 -3.21 -12.94 6.51
CA PHE A 28 -2.48 -14.11 6.04
C PHE A 28 -2.41 -15.21 7.11
N TYR A 29 -2.16 -14.83 8.36
CA TYR A 29 -2.14 -15.78 9.49
C TYR A 29 -3.53 -16.28 9.86
N ALA A 30 -4.57 -15.46 9.73
CA ALA A 30 -5.95 -15.89 9.90
C ALA A 30 -6.30 -17.01 8.90
N ARG A 31 -5.91 -16.84 7.63
CA ARG A 31 -6.09 -17.88 6.61
C ARG A 31 -5.38 -19.19 6.97
N ARG A 32 -4.18 -19.13 7.54
CA ARG A 32 -3.46 -20.32 8.03
C ARG A 32 -4.19 -20.97 9.21
N ALA A 33 -4.63 -20.16 10.18
CA ALA A 33 -5.39 -20.65 11.32
C ALA A 33 -6.70 -21.35 10.89
N ASP A 34 -7.39 -20.86 9.87
CA ASP A 34 -8.56 -21.55 9.31
C ASP A 34 -8.20 -22.94 8.74
N VAL A 35 -7.09 -23.06 8.00
CA VAL A 35 -6.62 -24.35 7.46
C VAL A 35 -6.29 -25.33 8.59
N GLU A 36 -5.80 -24.84 9.73
CA GLU A 36 -5.53 -25.62 10.93
C GLU A 36 -6.79 -25.93 11.77
N GLY A 37 -7.96 -25.44 11.39
CA GLY A 37 -9.21 -25.60 12.15
C GLY A 37 -9.29 -24.74 13.41
N ARG A 38 -8.48 -23.68 13.50
CA ARG A 38 -8.38 -22.74 14.63
C ARG A 38 -9.20 -21.48 14.39
N ALA A 39 -10.52 -21.66 14.25
CA ALA A 39 -11.43 -20.57 13.89
C ALA A 39 -11.47 -19.42 14.91
N ASP A 40 -11.23 -19.72 16.19
CA ASP A 40 -11.11 -18.73 17.28
C ASP A 40 -9.91 -17.80 17.08
N ILE A 41 -8.74 -18.36 16.78
CA ILE A 41 -7.52 -17.59 16.48
C ILE A 41 -7.72 -16.76 15.20
N ALA A 42 -8.31 -17.36 14.17
CA ALA A 42 -8.56 -16.67 12.92
C ALA A 42 -9.50 -15.47 13.10
N ALA A 43 -10.53 -15.60 13.95
CA ALA A 43 -11.43 -14.50 14.29
C ALA A 43 -10.73 -13.35 15.02
N VAL A 44 -9.86 -13.67 16.00
CA VAL A 44 -9.07 -12.65 16.71
C VAL A 44 -8.15 -11.90 15.76
N LEU A 45 -7.44 -12.61 14.86
CA LEU A 45 -6.54 -11.98 13.90
C LEU A 45 -7.27 -11.06 12.92
N ARG A 46 -8.46 -11.45 12.44
CA ARG A 46 -9.29 -10.59 11.60
C ARG A 46 -9.75 -9.32 12.34
N SER A 47 -10.18 -9.47 13.59
CA SER A 47 -10.57 -8.33 14.44
C SER A 47 -9.41 -7.35 14.64
N ILE A 48 -8.18 -7.86 14.85
CA ILE A 48 -6.98 -7.01 14.89
C ILE A 48 -6.78 -6.30 13.56
N ALA A 49 -6.86 -7.00 12.43
CA ALA A 49 -6.73 -6.39 11.10
C ALA A 49 -7.72 -5.23 10.89
N ASP A 50 -8.98 -5.39 11.29
CA ASP A 50 -9.99 -4.32 11.21
C ASP A 50 -9.61 -3.09 12.07
N GLY A 51 -9.04 -3.34 13.26
CA GLY A 51 -8.52 -2.29 14.14
C GLY A 51 -7.32 -1.54 13.55
N GLU A 52 -6.38 -2.26 12.92
CA GLU A 52 -5.20 -1.65 12.28
C GLU A 52 -5.58 -0.87 11.01
N ILE A 53 -6.60 -1.31 10.25
CA ILE A 53 -7.17 -0.53 9.13
C ILE A 53 -7.68 0.82 9.64
N SER A 54 -8.42 0.82 10.76
CA SER A 54 -8.95 2.06 11.35
C SER A 54 -7.82 3.01 11.78
N GLN A 55 -6.71 2.48 12.31
CA GLN A 55 -5.52 3.27 12.65
C GLN A 55 -4.81 3.80 11.41
N ALA A 56 -4.68 2.98 10.36
CA ALA A 56 -4.09 3.40 9.08
C ALA A 56 -4.88 4.55 8.45
N PHE A 57 -6.22 4.54 8.53
CA PHE A 57 -7.06 5.65 8.08
C PHE A 57 -6.76 6.93 8.86
N GLY A 58 -6.67 6.87 10.19
CA GLY A 58 -6.29 8.04 10.99
C GLY A 58 -4.91 8.60 10.64
N HIS A 59 -3.95 7.75 10.27
CA HIS A 59 -2.65 8.21 9.78
C HIS A 59 -2.73 8.95 8.44
N LEU A 60 -3.60 8.52 7.52
CA LEU A 60 -3.83 9.23 6.25
C LEU A 60 -4.47 10.60 6.49
N GLU A 61 -5.45 10.70 7.38
CA GLU A 61 -6.07 11.99 7.77
C GLU A 61 -5.01 12.98 8.28
N PHE A 62 -4.08 12.55 9.14
CA PHE A 62 -3.00 13.42 9.60
C PHE A 62 -1.97 13.73 8.51
N LEU A 63 -1.71 12.81 7.57
CA LEU A 63 -0.82 13.09 6.44
C LEU A 63 -1.41 14.15 5.51
N GLU A 64 -2.74 14.16 5.32
CA GLU A 64 -3.46 15.20 4.59
C GLU A 64 -3.23 16.58 5.23
N GLU A 65 -3.32 16.69 6.56
CA GLU A 65 -3.03 17.93 7.29
C GLU A 65 -1.58 18.43 7.09
N THR A 66 -0.64 17.52 6.80
CA THR A 66 0.75 17.90 6.48
C THR A 66 0.95 18.32 5.02
N GLY A 67 -0.07 18.16 4.17
CA GLY A 67 0.01 18.39 2.73
C GLY A 67 0.73 17.28 1.97
N ASP A 68 0.69 16.03 2.46
CA ASP A 68 1.24 14.90 1.73
C ASP A 68 0.43 14.65 0.44
N PRO A 69 1.04 14.70 -0.76
CA PRO A 69 0.31 14.55 -2.02
C PRO A 69 -0.29 13.15 -2.23
N LEU A 70 0.17 12.14 -1.48
CA LEU A 70 -0.32 10.77 -1.56
C LEU A 70 -1.42 10.47 -0.53
N ALA A 71 -1.71 11.40 0.38
CA ALA A 71 -2.83 11.28 1.31
C ALA A 71 -4.18 11.66 0.68
N GLY A 72 -4.18 12.10 -0.58
CA GLY A 72 -5.36 12.54 -1.30
C GLY A 72 -5.50 14.06 -1.34
N GLY A 73 -6.60 14.53 -1.92
CA GLY A 73 -6.92 15.95 -2.06
C GLY A 73 -8.17 16.39 -1.31
N GLY A 74 -8.80 15.48 -0.58
CA GLY A 74 -10.07 15.71 0.12
C GLY A 74 -11.30 15.72 -0.80
N ASP A 75 -11.10 15.47 -2.10
CA ASP A 75 -12.15 15.25 -3.09
C ASP A 75 -11.82 14.05 -3.98
N ALA A 76 -12.82 13.54 -4.69
CA ALA A 76 -12.69 12.32 -5.49
C ALA A 76 -11.61 12.44 -6.59
N ALA A 77 -11.39 13.64 -7.13
CA ALA A 77 -10.41 13.86 -8.20
C ALA A 77 -8.98 13.82 -7.65
N GLY A 78 -8.74 14.50 -6.51
CA GLY A 78 -7.47 14.50 -5.80
C GLY A 78 -7.10 13.13 -5.26
N ASP A 79 -8.06 12.43 -4.66
CA ASP A 79 -7.84 11.07 -4.12
C ASP A 79 -7.52 10.09 -5.25
N LEU A 80 -8.24 10.18 -6.38
CA LEU A 80 -7.96 9.35 -7.56
C LEU A 80 -6.58 9.66 -8.16
N ALA A 81 -6.19 10.94 -8.20
CA ALA A 81 -4.86 11.34 -8.66
C ALA A 81 -3.75 10.76 -7.76
N ALA A 82 -3.95 10.79 -6.43
CA ALA A 82 -3.01 10.19 -5.47
C ALA A 82 -2.84 8.68 -5.71
N VAL A 83 -3.94 7.93 -5.93
CA VAL A 83 -3.85 6.50 -6.25
C VAL A 83 -3.15 6.25 -7.59
N ILE A 84 -3.45 7.03 -8.64
CA ILE A 84 -2.76 6.93 -9.93
C ILE A 84 -1.26 7.13 -9.77
N GLU A 85 -0.84 8.09 -8.93
CA GLU A 85 0.58 8.34 -8.67
C GLU A 85 1.25 7.15 -7.97
N VAL A 86 0.60 6.57 -6.94
CA VAL A 86 1.11 5.39 -6.23
C VAL A 86 1.27 4.20 -7.16
N GLU A 87 0.25 3.89 -7.96
CA GLU A 87 0.26 2.80 -8.94
C GLU A 87 1.34 3.01 -10.03
N GLY A 88 1.55 4.27 -10.44
CA GLY A 88 2.61 4.65 -11.38
C GLY A 88 4.01 4.33 -10.84
N ARG A 89 4.26 4.73 -9.59
CA ARG A 89 5.51 4.42 -8.88
C ARG A 89 5.69 2.91 -8.67
N ALA A 90 4.60 2.16 -8.48
CA ALA A 90 4.66 0.70 -8.35
C ALA A 90 5.10 0.01 -9.65
N VAL A 91 4.57 0.43 -10.81
CA VAL A 91 5.02 -0.06 -12.13
C VAL A 91 6.53 0.18 -12.33
N GLU A 92 6.99 1.39 -12.06
CA GLU A 92 8.42 1.73 -12.13
C GLU A 92 9.25 0.83 -11.20
N ARG A 93 8.80 0.71 -9.94
CA ARG A 93 9.49 -0.06 -8.91
C ARG A 93 9.59 -1.54 -9.25
N TYR A 94 8.52 -2.16 -9.71
CA TYR A 94 8.54 -3.58 -10.08
C TYR A 94 9.34 -3.83 -11.35
N THR A 95 9.40 -2.87 -12.28
CA THR A 95 10.28 -2.94 -13.45
C THR A 95 11.75 -2.98 -13.04
N GLU A 96 12.16 -2.10 -12.12
CA GLU A 96 13.52 -2.11 -11.56
C GLU A 96 13.83 -3.41 -10.81
N LEU A 97 12.90 -3.90 -10.01
CA LEU A 97 13.05 -5.15 -9.27
C LEU A 97 13.18 -6.35 -10.20
N ALA A 98 12.41 -6.40 -11.28
CA ALA A 98 12.52 -7.43 -12.30
C ALA A 98 13.91 -7.40 -12.97
N ALA A 99 14.40 -6.21 -13.34
CA ALA A 99 15.74 -6.05 -13.92
C ALA A 99 16.84 -6.50 -12.94
N GLY A 100 16.74 -6.08 -11.66
CA GLY A 100 17.67 -6.49 -10.62
C GLY A 100 17.67 -8.00 -10.35
N ALA A 101 16.49 -8.62 -10.31
CA ALA A 101 16.35 -10.06 -10.13
C ALA A 101 16.98 -10.85 -11.30
N ARG A 102 16.81 -10.39 -12.55
CA ARG A 102 17.49 -11.00 -13.71
C ARG A 102 19.01 -10.88 -13.60
N ALA A 103 19.52 -9.71 -13.22
CA ALA A 103 20.96 -9.51 -13.04
C ALA A 103 21.54 -10.40 -11.93
N ALA A 104 20.74 -10.72 -10.90
CA ALA A 104 21.10 -11.64 -9.82
C ALA A 104 20.87 -13.13 -10.15
N GLY A 105 20.37 -13.46 -11.34
CA GLY A 105 20.05 -14.85 -11.74
C GLY A 105 18.79 -15.44 -11.08
N MET A 106 17.98 -14.61 -10.42
CA MET A 106 16.75 -15.01 -9.72
C MET A 106 15.55 -15.02 -10.68
N SER A 107 15.53 -15.98 -11.60
CA SER A 107 14.56 -16.03 -12.71
C SER A 107 13.10 -16.06 -12.26
N ASP A 108 12.77 -16.82 -11.21
CA ASP A 108 11.40 -16.89 -10.69
C ASP A 108 10.95 -15.56 -10.07
N ALA A 109 11.85 -14.87 -9.35
CA ALA A 109 11.56 -13.56 -8.79
C ALA A 109 11.39 -12.51 -9.90
N ALA A 110 12.20 -12.57 -10.95
CA ALA A 110 12.05 -11.70 -12.11
C ALA A 110 10.68 -11.89 -12.77
N GLY A 111 10.28 -13.13 -13.03
CA GLY A 111 8.96 -13.43 -13.62
C GLY A 111 7.79 -13.02 -12.71
N TRP A 112 7.96 -13.16 -11.39
CA TRP A 112 6.99 -12.64 -10.42
C TRP A 112 6.85 -11.11 -10.52
N PHE A 113 7.95 -10.37 -10.52
CA PHE A 113 7.90 -8.91 -10.66
C PHE A 113 7.35 -8.45 -12.01
N ASP A 114 7.64 -9.15 -13.11
CA ASP A 114 7.02 -8.87 -14.40
C ASP A 114 5.48 -9.00 -14.33
N SER A 115 4.97 -10.03 -13.64
CA SER A 115 3.52 -10.19 -13.47
C SER A 115 2.89 -9.06 -12.64
N LEU A 116 3.65 -8.46 -11.71
CA LEU A 116 3.20 -7.29 -10.96
C LEU A 116 3.21 -6.05 -11.83
N VAL A 117 4.22 -5.85 -12.69
CA VAL A 117 4.22 -4.76 -13.69
C VAL A 117 2.96 -4.83 -14.56
N ASP A 118 2.60 -6.02 -15.04
CA ASP A 118 1.39 -6.22 -15.84
C ASP A 118 0.12 -5.89 -15.03
N ALA A 119 0.04 -6.32 -13.77
CA ALA A 119 -1.11 -6.07 -12.89
C ALA A 119 -1.30 -4.57 -12.60
N GLU A 120 -0.26 -3.87 -12.14
CA GLU A 120 -0.37 -2.44 -11.83
C GLU A 120 -0.60 -1.60 -13.09
N SER A 121 -0.09 -2.04 -14.26
CA SER A 121 -0.40 -1.40 -15.54
C SER A 121 -1.90 -1.49 -15.90
N VAL A 122 -2.56 -2.59 -15.55
CA VAL A 122 -4.02 -2.73 -15.69
C VAL A 122 -4.74 -1.78 -14.73
N HIS A 123 -4.32 -1.71 -13.46
CA HIS A 123 -4.89 -0.78 -12.48
C HIS A 123 -4.80 0.67 -12.95
N LEU A 124 -3.61 1.11 -13.39
CA LEU A 124 -3.41 2.43 -13.98
C LEU A 124 -4.34 2.72 -15.15
N GLY A 125 -4.53 1.74 -16.03
CA GLY A 125 -5.47 1.85 -17.14
C GLY A 125 -6.91 2.06 -16.68
N VAL A 126 -7.35 1.36 -15.62
CA VAL A 126 -8.68 1.53 -15.02
C VAL A 126 -8.82 2.90 -14.38
N LEU A 127 -7.86 3.30 -13.54
CA LEU A 127 -7.90 4.56 -12.80
C LEU A 127 -7.89 5.77 -13.74
N ARG A 128 -7.07 5.75 -14.80
CA ARG A 128 -7.04 6.82 -15.81
C ARG A 128 -8.36 6.95 -16.57
N ARG A 129 -9.07 5.83 -16.80
CA ARG A 129 -10.41 5.89 -17.39
C ARG A 129 -11.41 6.50 -16.42
N ALA A 130 -11.36 6.12 -15.14
CA ALA A 130 -12.21 6.70 -14.11
C ALA A 130 -11.97 8.22 -13.97
N ALA A 131 -10.72 8.68 -14.04
CA ALA A 131 -10.37 10.10 -13.98
C ALA A 131 -10.82 10.91 -15.20
N ALA A 132 -11.12 10.24 -16.32
CA ALA A 132 -11.64 10.85 -17.54
C ALA A 132 -13.18 10.81 -17.63
N MET A 133 -13.86 10.18 -16.66
CA MET A 133 -15.29 10.35 -16.46
C MET A 133 -15.48 11.72 -15.81
N ASP A 134 -16.46 12.52 -16.25
CA ASP A 134 -16.73 13.83 -15.67
C ASP A 134 -16.99 13.69 -14.14
N LEU A 135 -15.96 13.97 -13.34
CA LEU A 135 -15.98 14.12 -11.88
C LEU A 135 -16.21 15.59 -11.53
#